data_AF-A0A087U7W9-F1
#
_entry.id   AF-A0A087U7W9-F1
#
_cell.length_a   1.000
_cell.length_b   1.000
_cell.length_c   1.000
_cell.angle_alpha   90.00
_cell.angle_beta   90.00
_cell.angle_gamma   90.00
#
_symmetry.space_group_name_H-M   'P 1'
#
loop_
_entity.id
_entity.type
_entity.pdbx_description
1 polymer ?
#
loop_
_entity_poly.entity_id
_entity_poly.type
_entity_poly.pdbx_seq_one_letter_code
_entity_poly.pdbx_strand_id
1 'polypeptide(L)'
;MNPILDGLQPSLKLWGEEEIDGAIYTVYLKKVRYHHATDDYSDQVSHLEWETIRVKMIKAGTLEKLVESLTTDSGELESTYMNIFLSTYRSFASPNQVLSILLNRYEQMHGENLGLIAEAKEQHKRTLEKVLLVWLDMYSEDFFEPPQFLSLLKVKEFAGKYVPGSVLDLRAKHRLLKCKKASEEGCSSTYSVGNPCEFKDISYTIRSCSILDISEKDFALQLTYADNELFKKLIPHQCLGSVWSRRDKACGWSVTPSTVTATVTQFNAVSLRVISTILSD
;
A
#
# COMPACT_ATOMS: atom_id res chain seq x y z
N MET A 1 -44.88 -24.18 6.70
CA MET A 1 -44.80 -22.86 6.05
C MET A 1 -43.62 -22.12 6.66
N ASN A 2 -42.80 -21.55 5.79
CA ASN A 2 -41.63 -20.70 6.00
C ASN A 2 -40.30 -21.38 6.36
N PRO A 3 -39.44 -21.64 5.34
CA PRO A 3 -38.07 -22.09 5.49
C PRO A 3 -37.16 -20.88 5.77
N ILE A 4 -36.42 -20.95 6.87
CA ILE A 4 -35.28 -20.08 7.17
C ILE A 4 -34.13 -21.03 7.43
N LEU A 5 -33.34 -21.34 6.40
CA LEU A 5 -32.00 -21.95 6.48
C LEU A 5 -31.54 -22.28 5.05
N ASP A 6 -31.16 -21.28 4.27
CA ASP A 6 -30.42 -21.52 3.00
C ASP A 6 -29.58 -20.30 2.59
N GLY A 7 -28.84 -19.75 3.56
CA GLY A 7 -27.83 -18.73 3.33
C GLY A 7 -26.51 -19.21 3.91
N LEU A 8 -25.43 -19.12 3.13
CA LEU A 8 -24.05 -19.57 3.42
C LEU A 8 -23.71 -21.02 3.05
N GLN A 9 -23.97 -21.44 1.81
CA GLN A 9 -22.94 -22.21 1.11
C GLN A 9 -22.00 -21.25 0.37
N PRO A 10 -20.67 -21.44 0.43
CA PRO A 10 -19.76 -20.61 -0.34
C PRO A 10 -20.05 -20.85 -1.83
N SER A 11 -20.47 -19.80 -2.53
CA SER A 11 -20.75 -19.85 -3.97
C SER A 11 -19.51 -20.11 -4.81
N LEU A 12 -18.31 -20.12 -4.20
CA LEU A 12 -17.02 -20.48 -4.80
C LEU A 12 -16.66 -21.93 -4.46
N LYS A 13 -16.52 -22.76 -5.49
CA LYS A 13 -15.94 -24.09 -5.41
C LYS A 13 -14.52 -24.07 -5.98
N LEU A 14 -13.53 -24.53 -5.22
CA LEU A 14 -12.16 -24.71 -5.73
C LEU A 14 -12.18 -25.73 -6.88
N TRP A 15 -11.66 -25.33 -8.03
CA TRP A 15 -11.55 -26.19 -9.22
C TRP A 15 -10.17 -26.85 -9.31
N GLY A 16 -9.12 -26.07 -9.10
CA GLY A 16 -7.74 -26.53 -9.22
C GLY A 16 -6.76 -25.38 -9.44
N GLU A 17 -5.54 -25.72 -9.84
CA GLU A 17 -4.48 -24.77 -10.15
C GLU A 17 -4.14 -24.84 -11.65
N GLU A 18 -3.83 -23.69 -12.24
CA GLU A 18 -3.38 -23.56 -13.63
C GLU A 18 -2.07 -22.79 -13.70
N GLU A 19 -1.10 -23.31 -14.44
CA GLU A 19 0.14 -22.60 -14.76
C GLU A 19 0.03 -22.01 -16.17
N ILE A 20 0.18 -20.70 -16.28
CA ILE A 20 0.06 -19.94 -17.53
C ILE A 20 1.15 -18.86 -17.54
N ASP A 21 2.04 -18.92 -18.53
CA ASP A 21 3.01 -17.87 -18.86
C ASP A 21 3.81 -17.35 -17.64
N GLY A 22 4.34 -18.26 -16.83
CA GLY A 22 5.12 -17.92 -15.63
C GLY A 22 4.30 -17.44 -14.43
N ALA A 23 2.98 -17.66 -14.42
CA ALA A 23 2.11 -17.47 -13.28
C ALA A 23 1.28 -18.72 -12.96
N ILE A 24 1.03 -18.95 -11.68
CA ILE A 24 0.16 -19.99 -11.15
C ILE A 24 -1.11 -19.32 -10.66
N TYR A 25 -2.26 -19.75 -11.15
CA TYR A 25 -3.58 -19.27 -10.77
C TYR A 25 -4.36 -20.35 -10.04
N THR A 26 -4.97 -19.98 -8.92
CA THR A 26 -6.01 -20.79 -8.30
C THR A 26 -7.33 -20.50 -9.00
N VAL A 27 -7.97 -21.55 -9.50
CA VAL A 27 -9.23 -21.45 -10.24
C VAL A 27 -10.38 -21.82 -9.32
N TYR A 28 -11.38 -20.94 -9.29
CA TYR A 28 -12.65 -21.18 -8.61
C TYR A 28 -13.80 -21.17 -9.61
N LEU A 29 -14.80 -22.00 -9.36
CA LEU A 29 -16.10 -21.95 -10.03
C LEU A 29 -17.08 -21.23 -9.13
N LYS A 30 -17.59 -20.09 -9.60
CA LYS A 30 -18.59 -19.29 -8.92
C LYS A 30 -19.96 -19.51 -9.56
N LYS A 31 -20.93 -20.04 -8.81
CA LYS A 31 -22.32 -20.09 -9.27
C LYS A 31 -22.96 -18.71 -9.08
N VAL A 32 -23.33 -18.06 -10.17
CA VAL A 32 -24.00 -16.76 -10.18
C VAL A 32 -25.45 -16.98 -10.62
N ARG A 33 -26.41 -16.43 -9.89
CA ARG A 33 -27.84 -16.44 -10.25
C ARG A 33 -28.23 -15.09 -10.81
N TYR A 34 -28.89 -15.07 -11.95
CA TYR A 34 -29.50 -13.85 -12.45
C TYR A 34 -30.83 -13.64 -11.72
N HIS A 35 -31.03 -12.47 -11.13
CA HIS A 35 -32.34 -12.05 -10.66
C HIS A 35 -32.95 -11.15 -11.72
N HIS A 36 -34.01 -11.62 -12.38
CA HIS A 36 -34.81 -10.77 -13.26
C HIS A 36 -35.60 -9.80 -12.38
N ALA A 37 -35.25 -8.51 -12.45
CA ALA A 37 -36.14 -7.48 -12.00
C ALA A 37 -37.18 -7.26 -13.11
N THR A 38 -38.45 -7.41 -12.76
CA THR A 38 -39.68 -7.11 -13.52
C THR A 38 -40.19 -8.16 -14.52
N ASP A 39 -41.37 -8.70 -14.16
CA ASP A 39 -42.33 -9.43 -14.99
C ASP A 39 -42.90 -8.48 -16.08
N ASP A 40 -42.23 -8.33 -17.21
CA ASP A 40 -42.89 -7.76 -18.39
C ASP A 40 -42.84 -8.74 -19.56
N TYR A 41 -44.05 -9.14 -19.95
CA TYR A 41 -44.36 -10.14 -20.95
C TYR A 41 -43.82 -9.72 -22.33
N SER A 42 -42.65 -10.25 -22.70
CA SER A 42 -42.30 -10.44 -24.10
C SER A 42 -41.47 -11.70 -24.27
N ASP A 43 -41.96 -12.59 -25.14
CA ASP A 43 -41.48 -13.94 -25.40
C ASP A 43 -40.06 -13.97 -26.00
N GLN A 44 -39.05 -13.97 -25.13
CA GLN A 44 -37.73 -14.55 -25.39
C GLN A 44 -37.00 -14.80 -24.06
N VAL A 45 -37.58 -15.68 -23.23
CA VAL A 45 -37.01 -16.03 -21.92
C VAL A 45 -35.80 -16.93 -22.12
N SER A 46 -34.60 -16.40 -21.89
CA SER A 46 -33.43 -17.23 -21.60
C SER A 46 -33.67 -17.97 -20.29
N HIS A 47 -33.96 -19.27 -20.35
CA HIS A 47 -34.21 -20.11 -19.16
C HIS A 47 -32.97 -20.36 -18.26
N LEU A 48 -31.84 -19.67 -18.50
CA LEU A 48 -30.66 -19.79 -17.65
C LEU A 48 -30.83 -18.94 -16.38
N GLU A 49 -31.32 -19.56 -15.31
CA GLU A 49 -31.44 -18.94 -13.98
C GLU A 49 -30.07 -18.78 -13.27
N TRP A 50 -29.04 -19.48 -13.75
CA TRP A 50 -27.70 -19.40 -13.22
C TRP A 50 -26.64 -19.68 -14.26
N GLU A 51 -25.48 -19.04 -14.10
CA GLU A 51 -24.25 -19.36 -14.81
C GLU A 51 -23.17 -19.79 -13.81
N THR A 52 -22.26 -20.64 -14.26
CA THR A 52 -21.03 -20.93 -13.49
C THR A 52 -19.89 -20.16 -14.12
N ILE A 53 -19.46 -19.11 -13.44
CA ILE A 53 -18.36 -18.27 -13.89
C ILE A 53 -17.06 -18.85 -13.37
N ARG A 54 -16.06 -18.89 -14.24
CA ARG A 54 -14.70 -19.27 -13.88
C ARG A 54 -13.95 -18.04 -13.38
N VAL A 55 -13.46 -18.08 -12.15
CA VAL A 55 -12.67 -16.99 -11.53
C VAL A 55 -11.25 -17.48 -11.33
N LYS A 56 -10.27 -16.71 -11.81
CA LYS A 56 -8.84 -16.99 -11.62
C LYS A 56 -8.28 -16.00 -10.60
N MET A 57 -7.58 -16.50 -9.59
CA MET A 57 -6.85 -15.68 -8.61
C MET A 57 -5.37 -16.02 -8.69
N ILE A 58 -4.50 -15.02 -8.81
CA ILE A 58 -3.06 -15.27 -8.86
C ILE A 58 -2.56 -15.84 -7.52
N LYS A 59 -1.84 -16.96 -7.59
CA LYS A 59 -1.22 -17.64 -6.45
C LYS A 59 0.27 -17.35 -6.38
N ALA A 60 0.94 -17.37 -7.53
CA ALA A 60 2.36 -17.04 -7.67
C ALA A 60 2.63 -16.57 -9.11
N GLY A 61 3.72 -15.85 -9.34
CA GLY A 61 4.17 -15.52 -10.68
C GLY A 61 5.39 -14.62 -10.70
N THR A 62 5.87 -14.30 -11.89
CA THR A 62 6.91 -13.27 -12.06
C THR A 62 6.38 -11.89 -11.63
N LEU A 63 7.27 -10.92 -11.42
CA LEU A 63 6.86 -9.57 -11.01
C LEU A 63 5.90 -8.94 -12.04
N GLU A 64 6.14 -9.19 -13.32
CA GLU A 64 5.31 -8.72 -14.44
C GLU A 64 3.89 -9.27 -14.33
N LYS A 65 3.75 -10.57 -14.03
CA LYS A 65 2.44 -11.22 -13.86
C LYS A 65 1.72 -10.79 -12.60
N LEU A 66 2.46 -10.50 -11.53
CA LEU A 66 1.89 -9.94 -10.30
C LEU A 66 1.34 -8.52 -10.54
N VAL A 67 2.05 -7.69 -11.31
CA VAL A 67 1.57 -6.33 -11.67
C VAL A 67 0.41 -6.40 -12.66
N GLU A 68 0.44 -7.32 -13.62
CA GLU A 68 -0.64 -7.57 -14.56
C GLU A 68 -1.96 -7.93 -13.86
N SER A 69 -1.87 -8.72 -12.79
CA SER A 69 -3.03 -9.16 -11.99
C SER A 69 -3.67 -8.04 -11.16
N LEU A 70 -3.14 -6.80 -11.17
CA LEU A 70 -3.83 -5.65 -10.57
C LEU A 70 -5.12 -5.29 -11.32
N THR A 71 -5.21 -5.69 -12.59
CA THR A 71 -6.38 -5.47 -13.45
C THR A 71 -6.95 -6.81 -13.89
N THR A 72 -8.28 -6.94 -13.86
CA THR A 72 -8.97 -8.09 -14.47
C THR A 72 -8.84 -8.05 -16.00
N ASP A 73 -9.19 -9.14 -16.67
CA ASP A 73 -9.25 -9.20 -18.14
C ASP A 73 -10.24 -8.17 -18.74
N SER A 74 -11.24 -7.73 -17.96
CA SER A 74 -12.18 -6.66 -18.32
C SER A 74 -11.66 -5.25 -18.03
N GLY A 75 -10.47 -5.12 -17.45
CA GLY A 75 -9.85 -3.84 -17.08
C GLY A 75 -10.33 -3.27 -15.75
N GLU A 76 -11.09 -4.02 -14.96
CA GLU A 76 -11.52 -3.61 -13.63
C GLU A 76 -10.38 -3.77 -12.61
N LEU A 77 -10.40 -2.91 -11.59
CA LEU A 77 -9.41 -2.96 -10.52
C LEU A 77 -9.75 -4.06 -9.53
N GLU A 78 -8.82 -5.00 -9.31
CA GLU A 78 -8.96 -5.95 -8.21
C GLU A 78 -8.51 -5.28 -6.89
N SER A 79 -9.45 -4.63 -6.19
CA SER A 79 -9.15 -3.79 -5.03
C SER A 79 -8.46 -4.53 -3.87
N THR A 80 -8.92 -5.74 -3.56
CA THR A 80 -8.33 -6.59 -2.51
C THR A 80 -6.89 -6.94 -2.85
N TYR A 81 -6.64 -7.43 -4.07
CA TYR A 81 -5.30 -7.78 -4.51
C TYR A 81 -4.39 -6.55 -4.60
N MET A 82 -4.87 -5.40 -5.10
CA MET A 82 -4.12 -4.15 -5.11
C MET A 82 -3.65 -3.76 -3.69
N ASN A 83 -4.54 -3.84 -2.70
CA ASN A 83 -4.19 -3.52 -1.31
C ASN A 83 -3.13 -4.46 -0.76
N ILE A 84 -3.27 -5.77 -1.02
CA ILE A 84 -2.28 -6.79 -0.60
C ILE A 84 -0.94 -6.53 -1.29
N PHE A 85 -0.94 -6.37 -2.61
CA PHE A 85 0.24 -6.14 -3.42
C PHE A 85 0.97 -4.86 -2.99
N LEU A 86 0.27 -3.72 -2.94
CA LEU A 86 0.84 -2.44 -2.51
C LEU A 86 1.27 -2.44 -1.05
N SER A 87 0.76 -3.32 -0.19
CA SER A 87 1.24 -3.45 1.20
C SER A 87 2.50 -4.31 1.32
N THR A 88 2.76 -5.23 0.37
CA THR A 88 3.72 -6.33 0.58
C THR A 88 4.81 -6.47 -0.48
N TYR A 89 4.69 -5.83 -1.64
CA TYR A 89 5.63 -6.05 -2.76
C TYR A 89 7.10 -5.77 -2.41
N ARG A 90 7.34 -4.86 -1.45
CA ARG A 90 8.69 -4.45 -0.99
C ARG A 90 9.50 -5.59 -0.38
N SER A 91 8.85 -6.71 -0.06
CA SER A 91 9.53 -7.94 0.35
C SER A 91 10.25 -8.66 -0.81
N PHE A 92 9.88 -8.39 -2.07
CA PHE A 92 10.38 -9.09 -3.26
C PHE A 92 10.62 -8.20 -4.50
N ALA A 93 10.20 -6.93 -4.52
CA ALA A 93 10.39 -5.98 -5.63
C ALA A 93 10.67 -4.54 -5.13
N SER A 94 11.30 -3.72 -5.97
CA SER A 94 11.56 -2.30 -5.67
C SER A 94 10.45 -1.41 -6.22
N PRO A 95 10.22 -0.22 -5.62
CA PRO A 95 9.30 0.76 -6.19
C PRO A 95 9.61 1.07 -7.65
N ASN A 96 10.88 1.24 -7.99
CA ASN A 96 11.31 1.51 -9.36
C ASN A 96 10.98 0.38 -10.34
N GLN A 97 11.13 -0.88 -9.95
CA GLN A 97 10.79 -2.03 -10.81
C GLN A 97 9.27 -2.10 -11.06
N VAL A 98 8.47 -1.99 -10.00
CA VAL A 98 7.00 -2.01 -10.10
C VAL A 98 6.51 -0.84 -10.95
N LEU A 99 7.06 0.36 -10.73
CA LEU A 99 6.72 1.55 -11.49
C LEU A 99 7.04 1.36 -12.97
N SER A 100 8.24 0.89 -13.31
CA SER A 100 8.62 0.64 -14.70
C SER A 100 7.67 -0.33 -15.43
N ILE A 101 7.21 -1.39 -14.75
CA ILE A 101 6.26 -2.34 -15.34
C ILE A 101 4.88 -1.69 -15.55
N LEU A 102 4.38 -0.94 -14.57
CA LEU A 102 3.10 -0.23 -14.68
C LEU A 102 3.12 0.79 -15.83
N LEU A 103 4.18 1.59 -15.93
CA LEU A 103 4.31 2.59 -16.99
C LEU A 103 4.41 1.93 -18.37
N ASN A 104 5.26 0.90 -18.53
CA ASN A 104 5.39 0.17 -19.79
C ASN A 104 4.06 -0.45 -20.24
N ARG A 105 3.30 -1.06 -19.31
CA ARG A 105 1.96 -1.61 -19.59
C ARG A 105 1.00 -0.54 -20.12
N TYR A 106 1.03 0.66 -19.54
CA TYR A 106 0.22 1.77 -20.03
C TYR A 106 0.65 2.20 -21.44
N GLU A 107 1.95 2.34 -21.69
CA GLU A 107 2.50 2.74 -23.00
C GLU A 107 2.11 1.76 -24.11
N GLN A 108 2.15 0.46 -23.84
CA GLN A 108 1.72 -0.59 -24.78
C GLN A 108 0.23 -0.45 -25.18
N MET A 109 -0.61 0.07 -24.27
CA MET A 109 -2.03 0.31 -24.53
C MET A 109 -2.30 1.65 -25.24
N HIS A 110 -1.30 2.54 -25.36
CA HIS A 110 -1.47 3.88 -25.94
C HIS A 110 -1.45 3.91 -27.49
N GLY A 111 -1.07 2.83 -28.16
CA GLY A 111 -1.04 2.78 -29.64
C GLY A 111 -2.43 2.90 -30.31
N GLU A 112 -2.47 3.44 -31.53
CA GLU A 112 -3.69 3.65 -32.34
C GLU A 112 -4.45 2.33 -32.57
N ASN A 113 -5.75 2.28 -32.25
CA ASN A 113 -6.65 1.17 -32.59
C ASN A 113 -8.12 1.61 -32.71
N LEU A 114 -8.85 1.02 -33.65
CA LEU A 114 -10.29 1.20 -33.90
C LEU A 114 -11.11 0.06 -33.23
N GLY A 115 -12.29 0.37 -32.66
CA GLY A 115 -13.32 -0.62 -32.27
C GLY A 115 -13.42 -0.95 -30.78
N LEU A 116 -14.16 -2.02 -30.42
CA LEU A 116 -14.46 -2.47 -29.04
C LEU A 116 -13.21 -2.74 -28.17
N ILE A 117 -12.08 -3.06 -28.82
CA ILE A 117 -10.77 -3.23 -28.16
C ILE A 117 -10.29 -1.90 -27.56
N ALA A 118 -10.70 -0.75 -28.14
CA ALA A 118 -10.34 0.57 -27.63
C ALA A 118 -11.00 0.86 -26.28
N GLU A 119 -12.26 0.47 -26.08
CA GLU A 119 -12.97 0.68 -24.80
C GLU A 119 -12.36 -0.14 -23.67
N ALA A 120 -12.06 -1.42 -23.94
CA ALA A 120 -11.37 -2.27 -22.96
C ALA A 120 -9.98 -1.73 -22.62
N LYS A 121 -9.20 -1.27 -23.61
CA LYS A 121 -7.88 -0.65 -23.37
C LYS A 121 -7.98 0.64 -22.58
N GLU A 122 -8.96 1.48 -22.89
CA GLU A 122 -9.22 2.73 -22.17
C GLU A 122 -9.60 2.47 -20.71
N GLN A 123 -10.39 1.43 -20.46
CA GLN A 123 -10.72 1.01 -19.11
C GLN A 123 -9.46 0.54 -18.34
N HIS A 124 -8.60 -0.24 -18.97
CA HIS A 124 -7.32 -0.63 -18.36
C HIS A 124 -6.44 0.58 -18.04
N LYS A 125 -6.32 1.56 -18.95
CA LYS A 125 -5.56 2.81 -18.71
C LYS A 125 -6.06 3.55 -17.48
N ARG A 126 -7.39 3.76 -17.39
CA ARG A 126 -8.02 4.39 -16.23
C ARG A 126 -7.74 3.64 -14.94
N THR A 127 -7.71 2.32 -14.99
CA THR A 127 -7.39 1.50 -13.81
C THR A 127 -5.91 1.64 -13.42
N LEU A 128 -4.98 1.65 -14.37
CA LEU A 128 -3.56 1.89 -14.09
C LEU A 128 -3.33 3.29 -13.50
N GLU A 129 -4.02 4.32 -14.00
CA GLU A 129 -4.00 5.65 -13.40
C GLU A 129 -4.52 5.65 -11.95
N LYS A 130 -5.61 4.92 -11.67
CA LYS A 130 -6.13 4.77 -10.31
C LYS A 130 -5.13 4.07 -9.39
N VAL A 131 -4.47 3.01 -9.85
CA VAL A 131 -3.41 2.32 -9.10
C VAL A 131 -2.29 3.31 -8.76
N LEU A 132 -1.81 4.09 -9.74
CA LEU A 132 -0.77 5.09 -9.52
C LEU A 132 -1.20 6.17 -8.52
N LEU A 133 -2.45 6.64 -8.60
CA LEU A 133 -3.01 7.61 -7.67
C LEU A 133 -3.06 7.07 -6.23
N VAL A 134 -3.60 5.86 -6.04
CA VAL A 134 -3.64 5.20 -4.73
C VAL A 134 -2.23 4.98 -4.21
N TRP A 135 -1.30 4.58 -5.06
CA TRP A 135 0.09 4.34 -4.68
C TRP A 135 0.77 5.63 -4.23
N LEU A 136 0.64 6.74 -4.97
CA LEU A 136 1.15 8.05 -4.60
C LEU A 136 0.55 8.58 -3.28
N ASP A 137 -0.72 8.26 -3.01
CA ASP A 137 -1.45 8.77 -1.86
C ASP A 137 -1.21 7.98 -0.58
N MET A 138 -1.25 6.65 -0.67
CA MET A 138 -1.18 5.75 0.49
C MET A 138 0.25 5.32 0.83
N TYR A 139 1.18 5.38 -0.12
CA TYR A 139 2.57 4.97 0.08
C TYR A 139 3.53 6.02 -0.48
N SER A 140 3.37 7.27 -0.05
CA SER A 140 4.21 8.39 -0.50
C SER A 140 5.71 8.18 -0.26
N GLU A 141 6.04 7.41 0.75
CA GLU A 141 7.40 7.11 1.20
C GLU A 141 8.21 6.42 0.08
N ASP A 142 7.55 5.64 -0.78
CA ASP A 142 8.18 4.96 -1.92
C ASP A 142 8.69 5.93 -2.99
N PHE A 143 8.14 7.13 -3.03
CA PHE A 143 8.51 8.18 -3.98
C PHE A 143 9.42 9.23 -3.36
N PHE A 144 9.69 9.12 -2.05
CA PHE A 144 10.55 10.02 -1.30
C PHE A 144 12.01 9.55 -1.38
N GLU A 145 12.63 9.79 -2.53
CA GLU A 145 14.01 9.40 -2.85
C GLU A 145 14.91 10.65 -3.05
N PRO A 146 15.20 11.46 -2.00
CA PRO A 146 16.06 12.62 -2.15
C PRO A 146 17.51 12.23 -2.51
N PRO A 147 18.25 13.08 -3.25
CA PRO A 147 17.85 14.41 -3.72
C PRO A 147 17.19 14.42 -5.12
N GLN A 148 17.27 13.33 -5.90
CA GLN A 148 16.82 13.35 -7.29
C GLN A 148 15.32 13.09 -7.47
N PHE A 149 14.68 12.34 -6.56
CA PHE A 149 13.26 11.95 -6.63
C PHE A 149 12.90 11.27 -7.97
N LEU A 150 13.75 10.34 -8.42
CA LEU A 150 13.67 9.74 -9.76
C LEU A 150 12.32 9.08 -10.06
N SER A 151 11.79 8.30 -9.11
CA SER A 151 10.48 7.64 -9.29
C SER A 151 9.36 8.66 -9.50
N LEU A 152 9.38 9.77 -8.76
CA LEU A 152 8.37 10.83 -8.86
C LEU A 152 8.52 11.67 -10.14
N LEU A 153 9.76 11.88 -10.59
CA LEU A 153 10.04 12.50 -11.90
C LEU A 153 9.49 11.63 -13.04
N LYS A 154 9.73 10.32 -13.01
CA LYS A 154 9.16 9.38 -14.01
C LYS A 154 7.64 9.47 -14.07
N VAL A 155 6.96 9.47 -12.92
CA VAL A 155 5.49 9.62 -12.87
C VAL A 155 5.05 10.96 -13.43
N LYS A 156 5.73 12.06 -13.09
CA LYS A 156 5.43 13.40 -13.61
C LYS A 156 5.60 13.47 -15.14
N GLU A 157 6.71 12.95 -15.66
CA GLU A 157 7.00 12.95 -17.10
C GLU A 157 5.98 12.10 -17.87
N PHE A 158 5.70 10.90 -17.35
CA PHE A 158 4.66 10.03 -17.87
C PHE A 158 3.29 10.73 -17.91
N ALA A 159 2.86 11.31 -16.78
CA ALA A 159 1.55 11.94 -16.67
C ALA A 159 1.45 13.18 -17.59
N GLY A 160 2.51 13.97 -17.70
CA GLY A 160 2.57 15.11 -18.61
C GLY A 160 2.54 14.71 -20.09
N LYS A 161 3.08 13.55 -20.45
CA LYS A 161 3.10 13.04 -21.83
C LYS A 161 1.77 12.41 -22.24
N TYR A 162 1.17 11.59 -21.37
CA TYR A 162 0.05 10.72 -21.73
C TYR A 162 -1.31 11.20 -21.22
N VAL A 163 -1.35 11.89 -20.08
CA VAL A 163 -2.59 12.35 -19.44
C VAL A 163 -2.46 13.78 -18.88
N PRO A 164 -2.10 14.75 -19.74
CA PRO A 164 -1.85 16.13 -19.31
C PRO A 164 -3.10 16.74 -18.66
N GLY A 165 -2.93 17.39 -17.52
CA GLY A 165 -4.03 18.02 -16.78
C GLY A 165 -4.93 17.05 -15.99
N SER A 166 -4.64 15.75 -16.02
CA SER A 166 -5.32 14.76 -15.17
C SER A 166 -5.03 14.97 -13.68
N VAL A 167 -5.82 14.33 -12.83
CA VAL A 167 -5.57 14.29 -11.38
C VAL A 167 -4.19 13.70 -11.08
N LEU A 168 -3.75 12.70 -11.84
CA LEU A 168 -2.44 12.08 -11.69
C LEU A 168 -1.30 13.08 -11.95
N ASP A 169 -1.40 13.84 -13.05
CA ASP A 169 -0.42 14.87 -13.41
C ASP A 169 -0.34 15.97 -12.33
N LEU A 170 -1.48 16.50 -11.90
CA LEU A 170 -1.55 17.51 -10.83
C LEU A 170 -0.98 16.98 -9.50
N ARG A 171 -1.31 15.74 -9.12
CA ARG A 171 -0.85 15.11 -7.87
C ARG A 171 0.65 14.86 -7.91
N ALA A 172 1.19 14.35 -9.02
CA ALA A 172 2.62 14.13 -9.19
C ALA A 172 3.42 15.44 -9.10
N LYS A 173 2.96 16.48 -9.80
CA LYS A 173 3.57 17.83 -9.73
C LYS A 173 3.56 18.39 -8.31
N HIS A 174 2.41 18.35 -7.64
CA HIS A 174 2.26 18.86 -6.28
C HIS A 174 3.16 18.12 -5.29
N ARG A 175 3.22 16.78 -5.37
CA ARG A 175 4.09 15.97 -4.51
C ARG A 175 5.56 16.28 -4.75
N LEU A 176 5.99 16.43 -6.00
CA LEU A 176 7.38 16.75 -6.31
C LEU A 176 7.80 18.10 -5.72
N LEU A 177 6.94 19.10 -5.83
CA LEU A 177 7.17 20.41 -5.22
C LEU A 177 7.27 20.30 -3.69
N LYS A 178 6.35 19.56 -3.05
CA LYS A 178 6.38 19.35 -1.60
C LYS A 178 7.67 18.66 -1.14
N CYS A 179 8.11 17.62 -1.86
CA CYS A 179 9.33 16.88 -1.52
C CYS A 179 10.59 17.74 -1.67
N LYS A 180 10.67 18.56 -2.73
CA LYS A 180 11.79 19.48 -2.93
C LYS A 180 11.87 20.55 -1.85
N LYS A 181 10.74 21.18 -1.50
CA LYS A 181 10.68 22.14 -0.39
C LYS A 181 11.12 21.53 0.94
N ALA A 182 10.64 20.33 1.25
CA ALA A 182 11.04 19.61 2.46
C ALA A 182 12.55 19.30 2.50
N SER A 183 13.18 19.10 1.33
CA SER A 183 14.63 18.88 1.22
C SER A 183 15.45 20.18 1.30
N GLU A 184 14.92 21.31 0.84
CA GLU A 184 15.59 22.63 0.85
C GLU A 184 15.51 23.32 2.20
N GLU A 185 14.40 23.16 2.93
CA GLU A 185 14.18 23.78 4.25
C GLU A 185 15.01 23.13 5.37
N GLY A 186 15.95 22.23 5.05
CA GLY A 186 16.75 21.52 6.05
C GLY A 186 15.86 20.80 7.07
N CYS A 187 14.64 20.43 6.66
CA CYS A 187 13.79 19.61 7.51
C CYS A 187 14.49 18.26 7.56
N SER A 188 15.11 17.95 8.70
CA SER A 188 15.55 16.61 9.09
C SER A 188 14.37 15.64 8.99
N SER A 189 14.06 15.25 7.76
CA SER A 189 13.41 13.99 7.43
C SER A 189 14.43 13.06 6.76
N THR A 190 15.71 13.47 6.68
CA THR A 190 16.79 12.52 6.90
C THR A 190 16.58 11.93 8.29
N TYR A 191 16.36 10.62 8.29
CA TYR A 191 16.22 9.74 9.45
C TYR A 191 17.52 9.67 10.28
N SER A 192 18.08 10.82 10.61
CA SER A 192 18.95 10.96 11.76
C SER A 192 18.02 10.79 12.94
N VAL A 193 18.09 9.63 13.58
CA VAL A 193 17.71 9.49 14.97
C VAL A 193 18.56 10.54 15.70
N GLY A 194 17.99 11.73 15.84
CA GLY A 194 18.45 12.66 16.85
C GLY A 194 18.46 11.86 18.14
N ASN A 195 19.57 11.98 18.88
CA ASN A 195 19.64 11.57 20.27
C ASN A 195 18.30 11.85 20.96
N PRO A 196 17.85 11.00 21.89
CA PRO A 196 16.70 11.34 22.72
C PRO A 196 17.02 12.70 23.38
N CYS A 197 16.28 13.73 22.97
CA CYS A 197 16.40 15.13 23.39
C CYS A 197 17.63 15.92 22.89
N GLU A 198 17.48 16.62 21.77
CA GLU A 198 17.87 18.04 21.72
C GLU A 198 16.60 18.87 21.87
N PHE A 199 16.24 19.12 23.12
CA PHE A 199 15.31 20.18 23.48
C PHE A 199 15.92 21.48 22.96
N LYS A 200 15.29 22.11 21.96
CA LYS A 200 15.61 23.51 21.62
C LYS A 200 15.49 24.30 22.92
N ASP A 201 16.54 25.07 23.21
CA ASP A 201 16.72 25.98 24.34
C ASP A 201 15.45 26.81 24.59
N ILE A 202 14.51 26.22 25.32
CA ILE A 202 13.53 26.94 26.09
C ILE A 202 14.05 26.74 27.50
N SER A 203 14.62 27.80 28.04
CA SER A 203 15.24 27.90 29.36
C SER A 203 14.21 27.73 30.49
N TYR A 204 13.43 26.67 30.47
CA TYR A 204 12.88 26.06 31.65
C TYR A 204 13.95 25.12 32.13
N THR A 205 14.58 25.47 33.25
CA THR A 205 15.30 24.56 34.10
C THR A 205 14.44 23.29 34.22
N ILE A 206 14.76 22.24 33.46
CA ILE A 206 14.14 20.94 33.65
C ILE A 206 14.64 20.55 35.04
N ARG A 207 13.83 20.84 36.05
CA ARG A 207 14.02 20.28 37.37
C ARG A 207 14.22 18.80 37.13
N SER A 208 15.29 18.26 37.68
CA SER A 208 15.47 16.82 37.84
C SER A 208 14.34 16.32 38.76
N CYS A 209 13.12 16.24 38.23
CA CYS A 209 12.00 15.59 38.89
C CYS A 209 12.35 14.11 38.91
N SER A 210 12.38 13.53 40.10
CA SER A 210 12.39 12.09 40.25
C SER A 210 11.14 11.53 39.58
N ILE A 211 11.22 10.30 39.09
CA ILE A 211 10.05 9.57 38.56
C ILE A 211 8.92 9.49 39.61
N LEU A 212 9.27 9.54 40.89
CA LEU A 212 8.35 9.52 42.02
C LEU A 212 7.66 10.88 42.29
N ASP A 213 8.18 11.97 41.72
CA ASP A 213 7.62 13.32 41.90
C ASP A 213 6.45 13.60 40.95
N ILE A 214 6.24 12.73 39.96
CA ILE A 214 5.22 12.87 38.92
C ILE A 214 4.02 12.02 39.32
N SER A 215 2.82 12.61 39.24
CA SER A 215 1.57 11.86 39.38
C SER A 215 1.52 10.71 38.39
N GLU A 216 1.18 9.50 38.86
CA GLU A 216 1.07 8.29 38.05
C GLU A 216 0.22 8.51 36.78
N LYS A 217 -0.87 9.27 36.93
CA LYS A 217 -1.78 9.61 35.83
C LYS A 217 -1.11 10.49 34.78
N ASP A 218 -0.38 11.52 35.19
CA ASP A 218 0.29 12.43 34.27
C ASP A 218 1.46 11.72 33.57
N PHE A 219 2.16 10.84 34.30
CA PHE A 219 3.21 10.00 33.73
C PHE A 219 2.67 9.06 32.65
N ALA A 220 1.56 8.35 32.94
CA ALA A 220 0.90 7.49 31.96
C ALA A 220 0.41 8.26 30.73
N LEU A 221 -0.15 9.46 30.91
CA LEU A 221 -0.58 10.33 29.81
C LEU A 221 0.58 10.73 28.91
N GLN A 222 1.73 11.11 29.48
CA GLN A 222 2.91 11.51 28.70
C GLN A 222 3.51 10.33 27.91
N LEU A 223 3.61 9.15 28.53
CA LEU A 223 4.06 7.94 27.82
C LEU A 223 3.11 7.58 26.68
N THR A 224 1.81 7.60 26.94
CA THR A 224 0.78 7.32 25.92
C THR A 224 0.86 8.33 24.77
N TYR A 225 1.09 9.61 25.07
CA TYR A 225 1.28 10.63 24.05
C TYR A 225 2.52 10.36 23.19
N ALA A 226 3.65 10.04 23.81
CA ALA A 226 4.89 9.72 23.10
C ALA A 226 4.72 8.47 22.19
N ASP A 227 4.12 7.41 22.71
CA ASP A 227 3.87 6.18 21.96
C ASP A 227 2.88 6.40 20.82
N ASN A 228 1.83 7.21 21.04
CA ASN A 228 0.86 7.57 20.01
C ASN A 228 1.49 8.36 18.85
N GLU A 229 2.39 9.30 19.15
CA GLU A 229 3.10 10.07 18.12
C GLU A 229 4.04 9.19 17.28
N LEU A 230 4.65 8.16 17.89
CA LEU A 230 5.43 7.17 17.14
C LEU A 230 4.53 6.25 16.33
N PHE A 231 3.41 5.78 16.90
CA PHE A 231 2.49 4.87 16.24
C PHE A 231 1.82 5.49 15.01
N LYS A 232 1.46 6.78 15.05
CA LYS A 232 0.95 7.51 13.86
C LYS A 232 1.95 7.57 12.70
N LYS A 233 3.25 7.54 13.00
CA LYS A 233 4.34 7.58 12.01
C LYS A 233 4.80 6.18 11.59
N LEU A 234 4.24 5.13 12.19
CA LEU A 234 4.61 3.76 11.90
C LEU A 234 4.22 3.42 10.46
N ILE A 235 5.19 2.92 9.69
CA ILE A 235 4.99 2.47 8.33
C ILE A 235 4.73 0.95 8.35
N PRO A 236 3.50 0.46 8.07
CA PRO A 236 3.14 -0.94 8.31
C PRO A 236 3.99 -1.96 7.56
N HIS A 237 4.43 -1.66 6.34
CA HIS A 237 5.24 -2.60 5.55
C HIS A 237 6.64 -2.82 6.15
N GLN A 238 7.12 -1.93 7.02
CA GLN A 238 8.37 -2.13 7.75
C GLN A 238 8.26 -3.24 8.80
N CYS A 239 7.03 -3.55 9.26
CA CYS A 239 6.75 -4.65 10.18
C CYS A 239 6.77 -6.03 9.50
N LEU A 240 6.86 -6.10 8.16
CA LEU A 240 6.92 -7.38 7.46
C LEU A 240 8.13 -8.18 7.93
N GLY A 241 7.92 -9.47 8.22
CA GLY A 241 8.98 -10.34 8.74
C GLY A 241 10.23 -10.36 7.85
N SER A 242 10.06 -10.27 6.53
CA SER A 242 11.16 -10.19 5.55
C SER A 242 11.99 -8.91 5.67
N VAL A 243 11.41 -7.81 6.14
CA VAL A 243 12.07 -6.51 6.35
C VAL A 243 12.65 -6.46 7.76
N TRP A 244 11.82 -6.71 8.78
CA TRP A 244 12.23 -6.62 10.19
C TRP A 244 13.34 -7.62 10.57
N SER A 245 13.30 -8.85 10.04
CA SER A 245 14.35 -9.86 10.28
C SER A 245 15.69 -9.50 9.67
N ARG A 246 15.72 -8.57 8.71
CA ARG A 246 16.93 -8.13 8.01
C ARG A 246 17.43 -6.76 8.48
N ARG A 247 16.81 -6.16 9.51
CA ARG A 247 17.13 -4.81 9.99
C ARG A 247 18.61 -4.61 10.35
N ASP A 248 19.27 -5.66 10.84
CA ASP A 248 20.69 -5.62 11.27
C ASP A 248 21.66 -5.96 10.11
N LYS A 249 21.13 -6.34 8.94
CA LYS A 249 21.93 -6.68 7.77
C LYS A 249 22.01 -5.46 6.85
N ALA A 250 23.21 -5.00 6.54
CA ALA A 250 23.44 -4.01 5.49
C ALA A 250 23.13 -4.61 4.11
N CYS A 251 21.85 -4.73 3.78
CA CYS A 251 21.39 -5.19 2.48
C CYS A 251 21.19 -3.96 1.59
N GLY A 252 21.85 -3.90 0.43
CA GLY A 252 21.77 -2.76 -0.51
C GLY A 252 20.40 -2.48 -1.12
N TRP A 253 19.35 -3.16 -0.66
CA TRP A 253 17.97 -2.99 -1.11
C TRP A 253 16.95 -2.89 0.04
N SER A 254 17.38 -3.12 1.28
CA SER A 254 16.45 -3.15 2.41
C SER A 254 16.16 -1.73 2.85
N VAL A 255 14.90 -1.33 2.73
CA VAL A 255 14.33 -0.25 3.52
C VAL A 255 14.72 -0.51 4.97
N THR A 256 15.49 0.38 5.58
CA THR A 256 15.74 0.33 7.02
C THR A 256 14.40 0.55 7.72
N PRO A 257 13.94 -0.34 8.61
CA PRO A 257 12.64 -0.21 9.27
C PRO A 257 12.68 0.88 10.36
N SER A 258 13.01 2.11 9.98
CA SER A 258 13.32 3.23 10.87
C SER A 258 12.18 3.58 11.81
N THR A 259 10.94 3.50 11.34
CA THR A 259 9.76 3.84 12.14
C THR A 259 9.47 2.75 13.18
N VAL A 260 9.62 1.48 12.81
CA VAL A 260 9.48 0.35 13.73
C VAL A 260 10.60 0.37 14.77
N THR A 261 11.84 0.63 14.35
CA THR A 261 12.98 0.75 15.25
C THR A 261 12.78 1.88 16.26
N ALA A 262 12.20 3.01 15.85
CA ALA A 262 11.89 4.11 16.77
C ALA A 262 10.88 3.69 17.84
N THR A 263 9.79 3.00 17.47
CA THR A 263 8.80 2.46 18.42
C THR A 263 9.44 1.46 19.39
N VAL A 264 10.28 0.55 18.90
CA VAL A 264 10.98 -0.43 19.74
C VAL A 264 11.98 0.24 20.68
N THR A 265 12.67 1.28 20.20
CA THR A 265 13.65 2.02 21.01
C THR A 265 12.96 2.75 22.16
N GLN A 266 11.80 3.39 21.91
CA GLN A 266 11.01 4.03 22.95
C GLN A 266 10.54 3.02 24.00
N PHE A 267 10.00 1.87 23.55
CA PHE A 267 9.59 0.80 24.46
C PHE A 267 10.74 0.30 25.35
N ASN A 268 11.90 0.08 24.75
CA ASN A 268 13.10 -0.34 25.48
C ASN A 268 13.59 0.74 26.45
N ALA A 269 13.54 2.02 26.07
CA ALA A 269 13.93 3.13 26.93
C ALA A 269 13.06 3.21 28.19
N VAL A 270 11.73 3.08 28.05
CA VAL A 270 10.81 3.04 29.19
C VAL A 270 11.09 1.84 30.08
N SER A 271 11.24 0.65 29.49
CA SER A 271 11.50 -0.59 30.24
C SER A 271 12.81 -0.53 31.03
N LEU A 272 13.89 -0.08 30.39
CA LEU A 272 15.20 0.09 31.03
C LEU A 272 15.17 1.16 32.11
N ARG A 273 14.39 2.24 31.92
CA ARG A 273 14.23 3.28 32.93
C ARG A 273 13.55 2.75 34.20
N VAL A 274 12.49 1.94 34.06
CA VAL A 274 11.83 1.29 35.19
C VAL A 274 12.78 0.36 35.93
N ILE A 275 13.51 -0.50 35.20
CA ILE A 275 14.51 -1.40 35.80
C ILE A 275 15.58 -0.60 36.55
N SER A 276 16.12 0.45 35.93
CA SER A 276 17.15 1.29 36.52
C SER A 276 16.65 1.99 37.79
N THR A 277 15.40 2.48 37.83
CA THR A 277 14.81 3.08 39.02
C THR A 277 14.73 2.07 40.15
N ILE A 278 14.18 0.88 39.90
CA ILE A 278 14.02 -0.18 40.91
C ILE A 278 15.38 -0.64 41.48
N LEU A 279 16.41 -0.73 40.64
CA LEU A 279 17.75 -1.16 41.07
C LEU A 279 18.55 -0.04 41.76
N SER A 280 18.11 1.21 41.67
CA SER A 280 18.78 2.36 42.31
C SER A 280 18.16 2.74 43.66
N ASP A 281 16.98 2.19 43.96
CA ASP A 281 16.33 2.24 45.28
C ASP A 281 16.79 1.07 46.17
#